data_AF-A0A401Y5J8-F1
#
_entry.id   AF-A0A401Y5J8-F1
#
_cell.length_a   1.000
_cell.length_b   1.000
_cell.length_c   1.000
_cell.angle_alpha   90.00
_cell.angle_beta   90.00
_cell.angle_gamma   90.00
#
_symmetry.space_group_name_H-M   'P 1'
#
loop_
_entity.id
_entity.type
_entity.pdbx_description
1 polymer ?
#
loop_
_entity_poly.entity_id
_entity_poly.type
_entity_poly.pdbx_seq_one_letter_code
_entity_poly.pdbx_strand_id
1 'polypeptide(L)' 'MESTNLIEGSFDKVAEQRTALRTRHSAALTSLMEAREDLRGVHALADFVDDSVRWSA' A
#
# COMPACT_ATOMS: atom_id res chain seq x y z
N MET A 1 6.42 26.50 -24.87
CA MET A 1 6.17 25.03 -24.91
C MET A 1 7.01 24.25 -23.89
N GLU A 2 7.81 24.93 -23.05
CA GLU A 2 8.70 24.30 -22.06
C GLU A 2 8.03 24.13 -20.67
N SER A 3 7.04 24.96 -20.36
CA SER A 3 6.37 24.98 -19.06
C SER A 3 5.44 23.77 -18.80
N THR A 4 4.98 23.06 -19.84
CA THR A 4 4.13 21.87 -19.70
C THR A 4 4.92 20.64 -19.26
N ASN A 5 6.15 20.46 -19.77
CA ASN A 5 7.04 19.35 -19.41
C ASN A 5 7.45 19.37 -17.93
N LEU A 6 7.68 20.57 -17.36
CA LEU A 6 8.03 20.71 -15.94
C LEU A 6 6.87 20.30 -15.01
N ILE A 7 5.63 20.58 -15.43
CA ILE A 7 4.42 20.25 -14.68
C ILE A 7 4.15 18.74 -14.76
N GLU A 8 4.28 18.15 -15.95
CA GLU A 8 4.10 16.71 -16.19
C GLU A 8 5.10 15.88 -15.36
N GLY A 9 6.39 16.22 -15.40
CA GLY A 9 7.41 15.55 -14.58
C GLY A 9 7.25 15.74 -13.06
N SER A 10 6.48 16.75 -12.61
CA SER A 10 6.13 16.90 -11.19
C SER A 10 5.00 15.95 -10.79
N PHE A 11 4.03 15.71 -11.67
CA PHE A 11 2.93 14.78 -11.40
C PHE A 11 3.43 13.33 -11.34
N ASP A 12 4.36 12.96 -12.22
CA ASP A 12 4.97 11.63 -12.23
C ASP A 12 5.70 11.34 -10.91
N LYS A 13 6.49 12.31 -10.41
CA LYS A 13 7.18 12.17 -9.11
C LYS A 13 6.21 11.98 -7.95
N VAL A 14 5.08 12.68 -7.94
CA VAL A 14 4.06 12.52 -6.89
C VAL A 14 3.38 11.15 -7.01
N ALA A 15 3.13 10.67 -8.22
CA ALA A 15 2.57 9.34 -8.45
C ALA A 15 3.54 8.22 -8.02
N GLU A 16 4.84 8.36 -8.31
CA GLU A 16 5.90 7.45 -7.86
C GLU A 16 6.01 7.42 -6.34
N GLN A 17 6.04 8.59 -5.69
CA GLN A 17 6.09 8.67 -4.22
C GLN A 17 4.88 8.01 -3.55
N ARG A 18 3.68 8.22 -4.11
CA ARG A 18 2.46 7.56 -3.63
C ARG A 18 2.53 6.05 -3.81
N THR A 19 3.02 5.60 -4.96
CA THR A 19 3.19 4.16 -5.24
C THR A 19 4.18 3.53 -4.27
N ALA A 20 5.34 4.17 -4.06
CA ALA A 20 6.35 3.70 -3.11
C ALA A 20 5.81 3.65 -1.67
N LEU A 21 5.06 4.67 -1.25
CA LEU A 21 4.44 4.69 0.08
C LEU A 21 3.41 3.58 0.21
N ARG A 22 2.56 3.37 -0.81
CA ARG A 22 1.58 2.29 -0.83
C ARG A 22 2.25 0.92 -0.72
N THR A 23 3.28 0.67 -1.52
CA THR A 23 4.04 -0.58 -1.48
C THR A 23 4.67 -0.81 -0.11
N ARG A 24 5.30 0.21 0.48
CA ARG A 24 5.87 0.11 1.84
C ARG A 24 4.80 -0.20 2.88
N HIS A 25 3.64 0.42 2.77
CA HIS A 25 2.55 0.19 3.71
C HIS A 25 1.97 -1.22 3.56
N SER A 26 1.73 -1.70 2.33
CA SER A 26 1.27 -3.06 2.08
C SER A 26 2.25 -4.10 2.64
N ALA A 27 3.56 -3.92 2.40
CA ALA A 27 4.58 -4.84 2.94
C ALA A 27 4.60 -4.87 4.47
N ALA A 28 4.50 -3.70 5.13
CA ALA A 28 4.44 -3.62 6.58
C ALA A 28 3.18 -4.31 7.14
N LEU A 29 2.05 -4.18 6.44
CA LEU A 29 0.79 -4.79 6.80
C LEU A 29 0.84 -6.32 6.65
N THR A 30 1.42 -6.83 5.56
CA THR A 30 1.67 -8.26 5.38
C THR A 30 2.52 -8.82 6.53
N SER A 31 3.64 -8.17 6.86
CA SER A 31 4.51 -8.61 7.95
C SER A 31 3.80 -8.58 9.31
N LEU A 32 2.96 -7.57 9.56
CA LEU A 32 2.15 -7.51 10.77
C LEU A 32 1.12 -8.65 10.82
N MET A 33 0.48 -9.00 9.70
CA MET A 33 -0.51 -10.08 9.62
C MET A 33 0.12 -11.48 9.69
N GLU A 34 1.40 -11.62 9.36
CA GLU A 34 2.19 -12.81 9.67
C GLU A 34 2.49 -12.89 11.17
N ALA A 35 2.93 -11.79 11.78
CA ALA A 35 3.22 -11.75 13.22
C ALA A 35 1.97 -11.91 14.10
N ARG A 36 0.79 -11.55 13.57
CA ARG A 36 -0.51 -11.60 14.25
C ARG A 36 -1.45 -12.66 13.68
N GLU A 37 -0.90 -13.80 13.30
CA GLU A 37 -1.69 -14.96 12.88
C GLU A 37 -2.71 -15.38 13.96
N ASP A 38 -2.41 -15.13 15.24
CA ASP A 38 -3.29 -15.36 16.39
C ASP A 38 -4.65 -14.65 16.30
N LEU A 39 -4.74 -13.56 15.53
CA LEU A 39 -5.98 -12.79 15.38
C LEU A 39 -6.83 -13.21 14.18
N ARG A 40 -6.31 -14.04 13.27
CA ARG A 40 -7.07 -14.51 12.10
C ARG A 40 -8.21 -15.42 12.54
N GLY A 41 -9.40 -15.18 12.00
CA GLY A 41 -10.66 -15.85 12.34
C GLY A 41 -11.24 -15.48 13.70
N VAL A 42 -10.53 -14.70 14.51
CA VAL A 42 -10.94 -14.28 15.86
C VAL A 42 -11.35 -12.81 15.86
N HIS A 43 -10.61 -11.97 15.14
CA HIS A 43 -10.83 -10.54 15.12
C HIS A 43 -11.20 -10.07 13.71
N ALA A 44 -12.44 -9.60 13.55
CA ALA A 44 -13.00 -9.22 12.24
C ALA A 44 -12.16 -8.19 11.47
N LEU A 45 -11.46 -7.28 12.16
CA LEU A 45 -10.54 -6.34 11.49
C LEU A 45 -9.31 -7.05 10.92
N ALA A 46 -8.76 -8.05 11.61
CA ALA A 46 -7.60 -8.79 11.11
C ALA A 46 -8.01 -9.58 9.85
N ASP A 47 -9.19 -10.19 9.85
CA ASP A 47 -9.73 -10.90 8.68
C ASP A 47 -9.96 -9.96 7.50
N PHE A 48 -10.59 -8.81 7.74
CA PHE A 48 -10.80 -7.79 6.72
C PHE A 48 -9.48 -7.30 6.10
N VAL A 49 -8.48 -7.08 6.95
CA VAL A 49 -7.14 -6.63 6.53
C VAL A 49 -6.42 -7.72 5.75
N ASP A 50 -6.45 -8.98 6.21
CA ASP A 50 -5.81 -10.11 5.54
C ASP A 50 -6.41 -10.33 4.14
N ASP A 51 -7.74 -10.29 4.02
CA ASP A 51 -8.41 -10.32 2.72
C ASP A 51 -8.00 -9.13 1.86
N SER A 52 -8.01 -7.90 2.39
CA SER A 52 -7.62 -6.71 1.63
C SER A 52 -6.18 -6.81 1.10
N VAL A 53 -5.25 -7.35 1.90
CA VAL A 53 -3.87 -7.59 1.50
C VAL A 53 -3.80 -8.66 0.41
N ARG A 54 -4.51 -9.79 0.58
CA ARG A 54 -4.58 -10.92 -0.36
C ARG A 54 -5.02 -10.50 -1.76
N TRP A 55 -5.94 -9.55 -1.86
CA TRP A 55 -6.42 -9.01 -3.16
C TRP A 55 -5.56 -7.88 -3.71
N SER A 56 -4.63 -7.32 -2.92
CA SER A 56 -3.75 -6.22 -3.33
C SER A 56 -2.37 -6.64 -3.84
N ALA A 57 -1.97 -7.89 -3.56
CA ALA A 57 -0.76 -8.53 -4.05
C ALA A 57 -0.98 -9.10 -5.46
#